data_AF-A0AAU9WK53-F1
#
_entry.id   AF-A0AAU9WK53-F1
#
_cell.length_a   1.000
_cell.length_b   1.000
_cell.length_c   1.000
_cell.angle_alpha   90.00
_cell.angle_beta   90.00
_cell.angle_gamma   90.00
#
_symmetry.space_group_name_H-M   'P 1'
#
loop_
_entity.id
_entity.type
_entity.pdbx_description
1 polymer ?
#
loop_
_entity_poly.entity_id
_entity_poly.type
_entity_poly.pdbx_seq_one_letter_code
_entity_poly.pdbx_strand_id
1 'polypeptide(L)'
;MGDYPYPTDFLAPLPGCPVNLAYKMMARVSSKVEGLTEVTALVYNSTNGTLTCLDPDTEYIECADPTGCGLGPDSLAWDYQVCTELSLPAGSNNKTDMFSPLPWTSEMISTYCQKKWGVVPQPNWAPIQLWGKGVRRCLTNTGGTSGQRWSSPS
;
A
#
# COMPACT_ATOMS: atom_id res chain seq x y z
N MET A 1 1.73 3.55 -6.51
CA MET A 1 0.30 3.93 -6.54
C MET A 1 0.04 5.15 -7.41
N GLY A 2 0.42 6.35 -6.98
CA GLY A 2 0.05 7.63 -7.61
C GLY A 2 0.97 8.09 -8.74
N ASP A 3 1.40 7.21 -9.65
CA ASP A 3 2.26 7.63 -10.77
C ASP A 3 1.47 8.06 -12.00
N TYR A 4 0.77 9.19 -11.87
CA TYR A 4 -0.01 9.80 -12.93
C TYR A 4 0.83 10.75 -13.78
N PRO A 5 0.52 10.94 -15.08
CA PRO A 5 1.31 11.81 -15.97
C PRO A 5 1.10 13.31 -15.73
N TYR A 6 0.27 13.69 -14.76
CA TYR A 6 -0.06 15.05 -14.37
C TYR A 6 -0.16 15.16 -12.85
N PRO A 7 -0.06 16.37 -12.26
CA PRO A 7 -0.19 16.55 -10.82
C PRO A 7 -1.54 16.09 -10.28
N THR A 8 -1.54 15.43 -9.12
CA THR A 8 -2.74 14.89 -8.48
C THR A 8 -2.70 15.08 -6.98
N ASP A 9 -3.86 15.21 -6.36
CA ASP A 9 -4.02 15.30 -4.90
C ASP A 9 -5.02 14.23 -4.43
N PHE A 10 -4.59 12.97 -4.51
CA PHE A 10 -5.44 11.82 -4.17
C PHE A 10 -5.02 11.17 -2.84
N LEU A 11 -3.80 10.61 -2.80
CA LEU A 11 -3.22 10.08 -1.56
C LEU A 11 -2.39 11.14 -0.82
N ALA A 12 -1.73 11.98 -1.62
CA ALA A 12 -0.99 13.16 -1.21
C ALA A 12 -0.90 14.07 -2.45
N PRO A 13 -0.58 15.36 -2.28
CA PRO A 13 -0.31 16.23 -3.42
C PRO A 13 1.02 15.81 -4.05
N LEU A 14 0.96 15.24 -5.24
CA LEU A 14 2.10 14.72 -6.00
C LEU A 14 2.20 15.43 -7.36
N PRO A 15 3.43 15.73 -7.83
CA PRO A 15 3.64 16.26 -9.17
C PRO A 15 3.38 15.17 -10.23
N GLY A 16 3.34 15.55 -11.51
CA GLY A 16 3.25 14.58 -12.60
C GLY A 16 4.51 13.72 -12.74
N CYS A 17 4.31 12.45 -13.07
CA CYS A 17 5.34 11.41 -13.19
C CYS A 17 6.23 11.26 -11.94
N PRO A 18 5.67 11.12 -10.71
CA PRO A 18 6.45 11.22 -9.48
C PRO A 18 7.51 10.14 -9.31
N VAL A 19 7.36 8.94 -9.91
CA VAL A 19 8.41 7.89 -9.80
C VAL A 19 9.65 8.27 -10.61
N ASN A 20 9.48 8.87 -11.79
CA ASN A 20 10.60 9.36 -12.58
C ASN A 20 11.31 10.53 -11.86
N LEU A 21 10.55 11.38 -11.17
CA LEU A 21 11.12 12.42 -10.32
C LEU A 21 11.93 11.82 -9.17
N ALA A 22 11.37 10.86 -8.44
CA ALA A 22 12.04 10.17 -7.34
C ALA A 22 13.36 9.50 -7.79
N TYR A 23 13.37 8.85 -8.95
CA TYR A 23 14.60 8.30 -9.54
C TYR A 23 15.67 9.38 -9.75
N LYS A 24 15.29 10.54 -10.30
CA LYS A 24 16.21 11.66 -10.51
C LYS A 24 16.71 12.26 -9.20
N MET A 25 15.89 12.29 -8.14
CA MET A 25 16.29 12.74 -6.81
C MET A 25 17.35 11.80 -6.22
N MET A 26 17.09 10.49 -6.21
CA MET A 26 18.05 9.50 -5.72
C MET A 26 19.36 9.49 -6.52
N ALA A 27 19.33 9.79 -7.81
CA ALA A 27 20.53 9.85 -8.65
C ALA A 27 21.40 11.11 -8.41
N ARG A 28 20.87 12.14 -7.76
CA ARG A 28 21.58 13.41 -7.52
C ARG A 28 22.35 13.45 -6.20
N VAL A 29 21.86 12.73 -5.20
CA VAL A 29 22.47 12.69 -3.86
C VAL A 29 23.64 11.71 -3.82
N SER A 30 24.63 11.99 -2.97
CA SER A 30 25.74 11.08 -2.71
C SER A 30 25.43 10.08 -1.59
N SER A 31 24.66 10.50 -0.60
CA SER A 31 24.19 9.66 0.50
C SER A 31 22.88 8.96 0.14
N LYS A 32 22.87 7.63 0.20
CA LYS A 32 21.65 6.83 -0.04
C LYS A 32 20.54 7.13 0.96
N VAL A 33 20.92 7.43 2.21
CA VAL A 33 19.95 7.75 3.28
C VAL A 33 19.29 9.09 3.01
N GLU A 34 20.08 10.09 2.60
CA GLU A 34 19.56 11.41 2.22
C GLU A 34 18.60 11.32 1.04
N GLY A 35 18.94 10.55 0.00
CA GLY A 35 18.05 10.31 -1.13
C GLY A 35 16.76 9.62 -0.75
N LEU A 36 16.83 8.65 0.17
CA LEU A 36 15.63 8.00 0.69
C LEU A 36 14.77 9.01 1.46
N THR A 37 15.37 9.87 2.29
CA THR A 37 14.64 10.93 3.00
C THR A 37 13.97 11.90 2.03
N GLU A 38 14.67 12.37 0.99
CA GLU A 38 14.07 13.28 -0.01
C GLU A 38 12.90 12.63 -0.76
N VAL A 39 13.04 11.37 -1.17
CA VAL A 39 11.95 10.65 -1.87
C VAL A 39 10.77 10.40 -0.95
N THR A 40 11.00 10.05 0.32
CA THR A 40 9.93 9.87 1.32
C THR A 40 9.20 11.20 1.57
N ALA A 41 9.95 12.31 1.66
CA ALA A 41 9.37 13.64 1.83
C ALA A 41 8.44 14.05 0.67
N LEU A 42 8.63 13.51 -0.55
CA LEU A 42 7.71 13.76 -1.67
C LEU A 42 6.27 13.32 -1.35
N VAL A 43 6.10 12.27 -0.54
CA VAL A 43 4.79 11.75 -0.13
C VAL A 43 4.31 12.43 1.16
N TYR A 44 5.16 12.52 2.18
CA TYR A 44 4.75 12.93 3.52
C TYR A 44 4.84 14.44 3.79
N ASN A 45 5.72 15.16 3.09
CA ASN A 45 5.86 16.61 3.20
C ASN A 45 5.39 17.35 1.92
N SER A 46 5.22 16.64 0.79
CA SER A 46 4.66 17.16 -0.45
C SER A 46 5.36 18.43 -1.00
N THR A 47 4.76 19.10 -1.99
CA THR A 47 5.37 20.20 -2.77
C THR A 47 5.37 21.54 -1.99
N ASN A 48 4.54 21.66 -0.94
CA ASN A 48 4.40 22.85 -0.10
C ASN A 48 5.00 22.65 1.31
N GLY A 49 5.84 21.64 1.48
CA GLY A 49 6.22 21.09 2.77
C GLY A 49 6.75 22.09 3.78
N THR A 50 6.05 22.20 4.91
CA THR A 50 6.44 23.02 6.07
C THR A 50 7.10 22.19 7.16
N LEU A 51 7.16 20.86 7.02
CA LEU A 51 7.72 19.97 8.04
C LEU A 51 9.25 20.06 8.02
N THR A 52 9.83 20.21 9.21
CA THR A 52 11.29 20.19 9.42
C THR A 52 11.85 18.78 9.57
N CYS A 53 11.01 17.82 9.99
CA CYS A 53 11.35 16.42 10.20
C CYS A 53 10.15 15.54 9.79
N LEU A 54 10.43 14.30 9.37
CA LEU A 54 9.43 13.27 9.13
C LEU A 54 9.34 12.38 10.37
N ASP A 55 8.12 12.14 10.86
CA ASP A 55 7.87 11.32 12.06
C ASP A 55 7.16 10.02 11.67
N PRO A 56 7.89 8.89 11.53
CA PRO A 56 7.31 7.65 11.03
C PRO A 56 6.22 7.09 11.94
N ASP A 57 6.28 7.35 13.25
CA ASP A 57 5.34 6.78 14.23
C ASP A 57 3.95 7.44 14.14
N THR A 58 3.88 8.68 13.66
CA THR A 58 2.63 9.42 13.48
C THR A 58 2.17 9.46 12.03
N GLU A 59 3.10 9.37 11.07
CA GLU A 59 2.83 9.42 9.64
C GLU A 59 2.48 8.05 9.05
N TYR A 60 2.88 6.94 9.70
CA TYR A 60 2.55 5.57 9.26
C TYR A 60 2.12 4.69 10.44
N ILE A 61 0.87 4.21 10.39
CA ILE A 61 0.34 3.29 11.40
C ILE A 61 0.41 1.86 10.86
N GLU A 62 1.13 1.00 11.58
CA GLU A 62 1.17 -0.43 11.27
C GLU A 62 -0.21 -1.09 11.44
N CYS A 63 -0.62 -1.82 10.41
CA CYS A 63 -1.93 -2.44 10.34
C CYS A 63 -1.91 -3.80 9.62
N ALA A 64 -3.06 -4.45 9.50
CA ALA A 64 -3.20 -5.74 8.82
C ALA A 64 -2.87 -5.66 7.31
N ASP A 65 -2.99 -4.48 6.70
CA ASP A 65 -2.55 -4.20 5.32
C ASP A 65 -1.06 -3.81 5.27
N PRO A 66 -0.18 -4.64 4.67
CA PRO A 66 1.24 -4.34 4.56
C PRO A 66 1.56 -3.16 3.62
N THR A 67 0.58 -2.68 2.84
CA THR A 67 0.71 -1.47 2.01
C THR A 67 0.33 -0.18 2.74
N GLY A 68 -0.21 -0.29 3.97
CA GLY A 68 -0.59 0.80 4.86
C GLY A 68 -2.09 1.10 4.83
N CYS A 69 -2.66 1.39 6.00
CA CYS A 69 -4.09 1.68 6.16
C CYS A 69 -4.43 3.18 6.13
N GLY A 70 -3.43 4.06 6.12
CA GLY A 70 -3.61 5.50 6.30
C GLY A 70 -3.89 5.90 7.75
N LEU A 71 -4.42 7.10 7.94
CA LEU A 71 -4.65 7.72 9.25
C LEU A 71 -6.15 7.96 9.49
N GLY A 72 -6.51 8.16 10.76
CA GLY A 72 -7.88 8.52 11.16
C GLY A 72 -8.86 7.34 11.19
N PRO A 73 -10.17 7.61 11.30
CA PRO A 73 -11.19 6.57 11.47
C PRO A 73 -11.31 5.60 10.29
N ASP A 74 -11.06 6.07 9.07
CA ASP A 74 -11.15 5.25 7.86
C ASP A 74 -10.09 4.14 7.85
N SER A 75 -8.93 4.40 8.45
CA SER A 75 -7.88 3.39 8.58
C SER A 75 -8.27 2.24 9.51
N LEU A 76 -9.05 2.54 10.56
CA LEU A 76 -9.59 1.52 11.46
C LEU A 76 -10.62 0.63 10.77
N ALA A 77 -11.49 1.23 9.94
CA ALA A 77 -12.46 0.49 9.17
C ALA A 77 -11.77 -0.43 8.13
N TRP A 78 -10.77 0.09 7.44
CA TRP A 78 -9.98 -0.69 6.47
C TRP A 78 -9.22 -1.84 7.15
N ASP A 79 -8.56 -1.56 8.27
CA ASP A 79 -7.84 -2.56 9.06
C ASP A 79 -8.77 -3.69 9.52
N TYR A 80 -10.00 -3.36 9.93
CA TYR A 80 -11.01 -4.36 10.28
C TYR A 80 -11.44 -5.23 9.09
N GLN A 81 -11.63 -4.64 7.90
CA GLN A 81 -11.98 -5.38 6.68
C GLN A 81 -10.89 -6.39 6.29
N VAL A 82 -9.62 -5.99 6.40
CA VAL A 82 -8.47 -6.89 6.17
C VAL A 82 -8.38 -7.98 7.24
N CYS A 83 -8.70 -7.63 8.49
CA CYS A 83 -8.70 -8.60 9.58
C CYS A 83 -9.84 -9.64 9.55
N THR A 84 -10.82 -9.47 8.67
CA THR A 84 -12.00 -10.34 8.61
C THR A 84 -12.11 -11.04 7.26
N GLU A 85 -12.28 -10.28 6.19
CA GLU A 85 -12.74 -10.81 4.90
C GLU A 85 -11.72 -10.67 3.77
N LEU A 86 -10.87 -9.63 3.81
CA LEU A 86 -9.92 -9.33 2.74
C LEU A 86 -8.56 -9.97 3.02
N SER A 87 -8.13 -10.85 2.11
CA SER A 87 -6.78 -11.40 2.13
C SER A 87 -5.87 -10.62 1.18
N LEU A 88 -4.88 -9.92 1.75
CA LEU A 88 -3.92 -9.11 1.02
C LEU A 88 -2.57 -9.84 0.84
N PRO A 89 -1.72 -9.41 -0.13
CA PRO A 89 -0.44 -10.05 -0.40
C PRO A 89 0.52 -10.05 0.79
N ALA A 90 1.51 -10.95 0.75
CA ALA A 90 2.60 -11.00 1.74
C ALA A 90 3.50 -9.75 1.63
N GLY A 91 4.26 -9.48 2.71
CA GLY A 91 5.24 -8.39 2.77
C GLY A 91 6.50 -8.62 1.92
N SER A 92 7.50 -7.76 2.08
CA SER A 92 8.73 -7.73 1.27
C SER A 92 9.78 -8.76 1.70
N ASN A 93 10.67 -9.14 0.78
CA ASN A 93 11.64 -10.22 1.00
C ASN A 93 13.09 -9.93 0.56
N ASN A 94 13.38 -8.76 -0.03
CA ASN A 94 14.73 -8.38 -0.50
C ASN A 94 15.34 -9.36 -1.54
N LYS A 95 14.52 -10.18 -2.19
CA LYS A 95 14.93 -11.15 -3.23
C LYS A 95 14.20 -10.88 -4.54
N THR A 96 12.88 -10.80 -4.48
CA THR A 96 12.00 -10.47 -5.62
C THR A 96 11.62 -9.00 -5.65
N ASP A 97 11.98 -8.26 -4.61
CA ASP A 97 11.73 -6.84 -4.42
C ASP A 97 13.00 -6.14 -3.89
N MET A 98 12.98 -4.81 -3.93
CA MET A 98 14.11 -3.96 -3.54
C MET A 98 14.04 -3.47 -2.08
N PHE A 99 13.09 -3.98 -1.29
CA PHE A 99 12.84 -3.51 0.06
C PHE A 99 13.47 -4.45 1.08
N SER A 100 13.71 -3.95 2.30
CA SER A 100 14.17 -4.78 3.40
C SER A 100 13.19 -5.93 3.68
N PRO A 101 13.65 -7.09 4.19
CA PRO A 101 12.76 -8.19 4.52
C PRO A 101 11.76 -7.78 5.61
N LEU A 102 10.47 -7.80 5.29
CA LEU A 102 9.36 -7.55 6.19
C LEU A 102 8.34 -8.68 6.02
N PRO A 103 8.52 -9.81 6.73
CA PRO A 103 7.59 -10.93 6.61
C PRO A 103 6.22 -10.53 7.14
N TRP A 104 5.17 -10.86 6.38
CA TRP A 104 3.78 -10.68 6.79
C TRP A 104 2.99 -11.94 6.46
N THR A 105 3.11 -12.96 7.32
CA THR A 105 2.50 -14.27 7.09
C THR A 105 1.06 -14.33 7.63
N SER A 106 0.31 -15.35 7.21
CA SER A 106 -1.05 -15.61 7.71
C SER A 106 -1.14 -15.71 9.23
N GLU A 107 -0.12 -16.28 9.86
CA GLU A 107 -0.06 -16.46 11.32
C GLU A 107 0.17 -15.12 12.02
N MET A 108 1.02 -14.26 11.45
CA MET A 108 1.27 -12.91 11.97
C MET A 108 0.00 -12.05 11.88
N ILE A 109 -0.68 -12.08 10.74
CA ILE A 109 -1.96 -11.39 10.52
C ILE A 109 -3.00 -11.89 11.52
N SER A 110 -3.16 -13.21 11.64
CA SER A 110 -4.13 -13.79 12.58
C SER A 110 -3.86 -13.38 14.03
N THR A 111 -2.59 -13.35 14.43
CA THR A 111 -2.18 -12.91 15.78
C THR A 111 -2.50 -11.43 15.99
N TYR A 112 -2.20 -10.57 15.00
CA TYR A 112 -2.51 -9.15 15.04
C TYR A 112 -4.02 -8.91 15.17
N CYS A 113 -4.81 -9.53 14.29
CA CYS A 113 -6.26 -9.35 14.22
C CYS A 113 -6.96 -9.86 15.47
N GLN A 114 -6.51 -11.00 16.01
CA GLN A 114 -7.04 -11.52 17.27
C GLN A 114 -6.74 -10.57 18.43
N LYS A 115 -5.54 -9.99 18.48
CA LYS A 115 -5.13 -9.07 19.56
C LYS A 115 -5.87 -7.74 19.49
N LYS A 116 -6.01 -7.16 18.29
CA LYS A 116 -6.56 -5.81 18.10
C LYS A 116 -8.08 -5.78 18.05
N TRP A 117 -8.69 -6.75 17.37
CA TRP A 117 -10.12 -6.75 17.05
C TRP A 117 -10.87 -7.96 17.64
N GLY A 118 -10.17 -8.96 18.19
CA GLY A 118 -10.79 -10.17 18.72
C GLY A 118 -11.37 -11.10 17.66
N VAL A 119 -10.92 -10.96 16.40
CA VAL A 119 -11.42 -11.71 15.25
C VAL A 119 -10.33 -12.58 14.62
N VAL A 120 -10.77 -13.64 13.95
CA VAL A 120 -9.90 -14.54 13.17
C VAL A 120 -10.18 -14.31 11.68
N PRO A 121 -9.15 -13.96 10.86
CA PRO A 121 -9.32 -13.73 9.43
C PRO A 121 -9.88 -14.97 8.68
N GLN A 122 -10.77 -14.74 7.72
CA GLN A 122 -11.36 -15.77 6.87
C GLN A 122 -10.92 -15.61 5.40
N PRO A 123 -9.71 -16.08 5.02
CA PRO A 123 -9.14 -15.80 3.70
C PRO A 123 -9.95 -16.36 2.51
N ASN A 124 -10.82 -17.36 2.76
CA ASN A 124 -11.66 -17.95 1.72
C ASN A 124 -13.02 -17.28 1.57
N TRP A 125 -13.39 -16.34 2.44
CA TRP A 125 -14.73 -15.73 2.42
C TRP A 125 -14.96 -14.91 1.15
N ALA A 126 -14.08 -13.94 0.86
CA ALA A 126 -14.18 -13.11 -0.33
C ALA A 126 -14.23 -13.91 -1.66
N PRO A 127 -13.35 -14.89 -1.94
CA PRO A 127 -13.45 -15.66 -3.18
C PRO A 127 -14.72 -16.53 -3.27
N ILE A 128 -15.27 -16.98 -2.15
CA ILE A 128 -16.55 -17.70 -2.12
C ILE A 128 -17.72 -16.77 -2.44
N GLN A 129 -17.77 -15.60 -1.79
CA GLN A 129 -18.89 -14.65 -1.97
C GLN A 129 -18.84 -13.89 -3.30
N LEU A 130 -17.63 -13.61 -3.80
CA LEU A 130 -17.38 -12.78 -4.98
C LEU A 130 -16.91 -13.58 -6.21
N TRP A 131 -17.00 -14.91 -6.16
CA TRP A 131 -16.85 -15.83 -7.30
C TRP A 131 -15.44 -15.85 -7.94
N GLY A 132 -14.48 -15.13 -7.34
CA GLY A 132 -13.04 -15.22 -7.58
C GLY A 132 -12.64 -15.23 -9.07
N LYS A 133 -11.84 -16.22 -9.49
CA LYS A 133 -11.38 -16.34 -10.88
C LYS A 133 -12.45 -16.94 -11.84
N GLY A 134 -13.66 -17.27 -11.35
CA GLY A 134 -14.69 -18.05 -12.06
C GLY A 134 -15.89 -17.26 -12.58
N VAL A 135 -15.86 -15.92 -12.55
CA VAL A 135 -17.06 -15.06 -12.69
C VAL A 135 -17.66 -14.97 -14.11
N ARG A 136 -17.05 -15.62 -15.12
CA ARG A 136 -17.43 -15.44 -16.54
C ARG A 136 -18.82 -15.97 -16.93
N ARG A 137 -19.48 -16.75 -16.07
CA ARG A 137 -20.69 -17.50 -16.47
C ARG A 137 -22.02 -16.79 -16.22
N CYS A 138 -22.08 -15.84 -15.28
CA CYS A 138 -23.35 -15.22 -14.86
C CYS A 138 -23.34 -13.69 -14.88
N LEU A 139 -22.18 -13.04 -14.96
CA LEU A 139 -22.11 -11.57 -15.07
C LEU A 139 -22.18 -11.15 -16.53
N THR A 140 -23.19 -10.35 -16.87
CA THR A 140 -23.29 -9.64 -18.13
C THR A 140 -22.94 -8.16 -17.88
N ASN A 141 -22.23 -7.52 -18.80
CA ASN A 141 -21.82 -6.10 -18.72
C ASN A 141 -20.74 -5.71 -17.67
N THR A 142 -19.79 -6.59 -17.35
CA THR A 142 -18.61 -6.22 -16.53
C THR A 142 -17.35 -6.01 -17.37
N GLY A 143 -16.79 -4.80 -17.35
CA GLY A 143 -15.47 -4.48 -17.89
C GLY A 143 -14.48 -4.21 -16.76
N GLY A 144 -13.45 -5.04 -16.62
CA GLY A 144 -12.33 -4.76 -15.71
C GLY A 144 -11.23 -4.01 -16.45
N THR A 145 -10.93 -2.79 -16.04
CA THR A 145 -9.78 -2.03 -16.55
C THR A 145 -8.67 -2.03 -15.50
N SER A 146 -7.48 -2.49 -15.87
CA SER A 146 -6.29 -2.42 -15.02
C SER A 146 -5.21 -1.56 -15.67
N GLY A 147 -4.57 -0.71 -14.87
CA GLY A 147 -3.32 -0.06 -15.26
C GLY A 147 -2.16 -1.02 -15.07
N GLN A 148 -1.24 -1.08 -16.04
CA GLN A 148 -0.06 -1.96 -16.01
C GLN A 148 0.80 -1.81 -14.74
N ARG A 149 0.69 -0.66 -14.06
CA ARG A 149 1.51 -0.30 -12.91
C ARG A 149 1.02 -0.86 -11.56
N TRP A 150 -0.09 -1.58 -11.59
CA TRP A 150 -0.77 -2.16 -10.44
C TRP A 150 -1.22 -3.60 -10.63
N SER A 151 -1.29 -4.04 -11.87
CA SER A 151 -1.59 -5.42 -12.22
C SER A 151 -0.45 -6.34 -11.83
N SER A 152 -0.77 -7.45 -11.17
CA SER A 152 0.16 -8.57 -11.04
C SER A 152 0.58 -9.06 -12.44
N PRO A 153 1.84 -9.46 -12.64
CA PRO A 153 2.23 -10.18 -13.85
C PRO A 153 1.38 -11.42 -13.98
N SER A 154 0.84 -11.65 -15.18
CA SER A 154 0.06 -12.84 -15.55
C SER A 154 0.90 -14.12 -15.48
#